data_AF-A0A285KEA1-F1
#
_entry.id   AF-A0A285KEA1-F1
#
_cell.length_a   1.000
_cell.length_b   1.000
_cell.length_c   1.000
_cell.angle_alpha   90.00
_cell.angle_beta   90.00
_cell.angle_gamma   90.00
#
_symmetry.space_group_name_H-M   'P 1'
#
loop_
_entity.id
_entity.type
_entity.pdbx_description
1 polymer ?
#
loop_
_entity_poly.entity_id
_entity_poly.type
_entity_poly.pdbx_seq_one_letter_code
_entity_poly.pdbx_strand_id
1 'polypeptide(L)'
;MTSGVAQTQAESAVMAKTAANFDDVNAGLQQMLSTLMSELSVLSSAWKGLGAAAFEQVKVQYAEDLKKLNGALAQTADSIKVSGVGYDASDTEAQSRVANSGGSFQLPL
;
A
#
# COMPACT_ATOMS: atom_id res chain seq x y z
N MET A 1 -6.61 9.06 -29.40
CA MET A 1 -5.91 9.31 -28.13
C MET A 1 -6.63 8.73 -26.89
N THR A 2 -7.74 8.00 -27.03
CA THR A 2 -8.52 7.49 -25.88
C THR A 2 -7.86 6.31 -25.15
N SER A 3 -6.94 5.60 -25.81
CA SER A 3 -6.31 4.38 -25.27
C SER A 3 -5.30 4.66 -24.15
N GLY A 4 -4.60 5.79 -24.18
CA GLY A 4 -3.61 6.15 -23.15
C GLY A 4 -4.27 6.48 -21.81
N VAL A 5 -5.33 7.28 -21.85
CA VAL A 5 -6.14 7.68 -20.68
C VAL A 5 -6.84 6.50 -20.00
N ALA A 6 -7.30 5.53 -20.79
CA ALA A 6 -7.91 4.32 -20.27
C ALA A 6 -6.87 3.39 -19.63
N GLN A 7 -5.64 3.37 -20.16
CA GLN A 7 -4.55 2.57 -19.62
C GLN A 7 -4.01 3.14 -18.30
N THR A 8 -3.83 4.45 -18.19
CA THR A 8 -3.36 5.10 -16.95
C THR A 8 -4.37 4.96 -15.81
N GLN A 9 -5.67 5.11 -16.08
CA GLN A 9 -6.72 4.88 -15.09
C GLN A 9 -6.79 3.42 -14.63
N ALA A 10 -6.60 2.46 -15.55
CA ALA A 10 -6.54 1.04 -15.19
C ALA A 10 -5.33 0.73 -14.31
N GLU A 11 -4.16 1.31 -14.61
CA GLU A 11 -2.95 1.17 -13.80
C GLU A 11 -3.14 1.78 -12.39
N SER A 12 -3.76 2.96 -12.29
CA SER A 12 -4.12 3.61 -11.01
C SER A 12 -5.08 2.76 -10.16
N ALA A 13 -6.09 2.15 -10.78
CA ALA A 13 -7.02 1.25 -10.09
C ALA A 13 -6.35 -0.02 -9.56
N VAL A 14 -5.44 -0.63 -10.34
CA VAL A 14 -4.64 -1.80 -9.90
C VAL A 14 -3.74 -1.42 -8.73
N MET A 15 -3.14 -0.25 -8.79
CA MET A 15 -2.33 0.35 -7.75
C MET A 15 -3.10 0.53 -6.44
N ALA A 16 -4.29 1.16 -6.49
CA ALA A 16 -5.15 1.35 -5.32
C ALA A 16 -5.60 0.02 -4.70
N LYS A 17 -5.96 -0.97 -5.53
CA LYS A 17 -6.32 -2.32 -5.07
C LYS A 17 -5.15 -3.02 -4.39
N THR A 18 -3.95 -2.87 -4.93
CA THR A 18 -2.73 -3.43 -4.35
C THR A 18 -2.45 -2.83 -2.98
N ALA A 19 -2.60 -1.52 -2.81
CA ALA A 19 -2.46 -0.85 -1.52
C ALA A 19 -3.49 -1.36 -0.49
N ALA A 20 -4.76 -1.49 -0.86
CA ALA A 20 -5.79 -2.04 0.01
C ALA A 20 -5.47 -3.48 0.47
N ASN A 21 -4.99 -4.33 -0.44
CA ASN A 21 -4.56 -5.69 -0.09
C ASN A 21 -3.40 -5.70 0.92
N PHE A 22 -2.49 -4.74 0.83
CA PHE A 22 -1.41 -4.60 1.80
C PHE A 22 -1.93 -4.15 3.17
N ASP A 23 -2.88 -3.23 3.21
CA ASP A 23 -3.55 -2.83 4.47
C ASP A 23 -4.27 -4.03 5.12
N ASP A 24 -4.96 -4.86 4.33
CA ASP A 24 -5.64 -6.07 4.79
C ASP A 24 -4.66 -7.10 5.36
N VAL A 25 -3.57 -7.39 4.63
CA VAL A 25 -2.52 -8.31 5.10
C VAL A 25 -1.90 -7.79 6.40
N ASN A 26 -1.65 -6.50 6.49
CA ASN A 26 -1.11 -5.88 7.70
C ASN A 26 -2.05 -6.03 8.90
N ALA A 27 -3.35 -5.77 8.72
CA ALA A 27 -4.35 -5.98 9.75
C ALA A 27 -4.40 -7.45 10.19
N GLY A 28 -4.32 -8.39 9.24
CA GLY A 28 -4.27 -9.82 9.51
C GLY A 28 -3.06 -10.22 10.36
N LEU A 29 -1.87 -9.68 10.07
CA LEU A 29 -0.65 -9.94 10.84
C LEU A 29 -0.73 -9.35 12.25
N GLN A 30 -1.29 -8.16 12.41
CA GLN A 30 -1.53 -7.56 13.74
C GLN A 30 -2.49 -8.40 14.58
N GLN A 31 -3.60 -8.87 13.99
CA GLN A 31 -4.55 -9.76 14.64
C GLN A 31 -3.86 -11.06 15.09
N MET A 32 -3.06 -11.66 14.21
CA MET A 32 -2.33 -12.90 14.49
C MET A 32 -1.36 -12.72 15.66
N LEU A 33 -0.63 -11.61 15.71
CA LEU A 33 0.24 -11.27 16.84
C LEU A 33 -0.55 -11.12 18.13
N SER A 34 -1.66 -10.39 18.10
CA SER A 34 -2.50 -10.17 19.28
C SER A 34 -3.06 -11.49 19.83
N THR A 35 -3.52 -12.38 18.94
CA THR A 35 -4.00 -13.72 19.32
C THR A 35 -2.88 -14.53 19.93
N LEU A 36 -1.74 -14.62 19.25
CA LEU A 36 -0.56 -15.32 19.73
C LEU A 36 -0.21 -14.82 21.15
N MET A 37 -0.02 -13.51 21.30
CA MET A 37 0.27 -12.85 22.59
C MET A 37 -0.72 -13.20 23.71
N SER A 38 -2.01 -13.25 23.39
CA SER A 38 -3.06 -13.63 24.35
C SER A 38 -2.90 -15.07 24.80
N GLU A 39 -2.77 -16.02 23.85
CA GLU A 39 -2.56 -17.45 24.13
C GLU A 39 -1.31 -17.68 24.99
N LEU A 40 -0.26 -16.91 24.73
CA LEU A 40 1.01 -17.03 25.43
C LEU A 40 0.99 -16.44 26.83
N SER A 41 0.19 -15.39 27.08
CA SER A 41 0.02 -14.86 28.44
C SER A 41 -0.53 -15.94 29.39
N VAL A 42 -1.43 -16.79 28.90
CA VAL A 42 -1.99 -17.92 29.63
C VAL A 42 -0.91 -18.96 29.95
N LEU A 43 -0.07 -19.28 28.95
CA LEU A 43 1.01 -20.28 29.07
C LEU A 43 2.22 -19.78 29.88
N SER A 44 2.43 -18.47 29.98
CA SER A 44 3.54 -17.87 30.74
C SER A 44 3.53 -18.25 32.22
N SER A 45 2.34 -18.50 32.77
CA SER A 45 2.17 -18.99 34.14
C SER A 45 2.70 -20.43 34.32
N ALA A 46 2.71 -21.23 33.25
CA ALA A 46 3.13 -22.62 33.23
C ALA A 46 4.62 -22.80 32.84
N TRP A 47 5.18 -21.90 32.02
CA TRP A 47 6.54 -22.01 31.50
C TRP A 47 7.51 -21.15 32.33
N LYS A 48 7.91 -21.62 33.51
CA LYS A 48 8.99 -20.97 34.28
C LYS A 48 10.37 -21.34 33.73
N GLY A 49 11.27 -20.35 33.58
CA GLY A 49 12.68 -20.56 33.24
C GLY A 49 13.05 -20.29 31.79
N LEU A 50 13.92 -21.11 31.19
CA LEU A 50 14.52 -20.91 29.86
C LEU A 50 13.50 -20.79 28.72
N GLY A 51 12.35 -21.47 28.83
CA GLY A 51 11.26 -21.37 27.87
C GLY A 51 10.67 -19.96 27.77
N ALA A 52 10.56 -19.23 28.90
CA ALA A 52 10.05 -17.87 28.91
C ALA A 52 10.98 -16.88 28.21
N ALA A 53 12.31 -17.04 28.35
CA ALA A 53 13.29 -16.12 27.77
C ALA A 53 13.38 -16.22 26.24
N ALA A 54 13.46 -17.46 25.71
CA ALA A 54 13.41 -17.69 24.27
C ALA A 54 12.10 -17.17 23.66
N PHE A 55 11.02 -17.27 24.44
CA PHE A 55 9.70 -16.83 24.05
C PHE A 55 9.58 -15.29 23.97
N GLU A 56 10.08 -14.58 24.97
CA GLU A 56 10.15 -13.11 24.93
C GLU A 56 11.02 -12.60 23.77
N GLN A 57 12.11 -13.31 23.43
CA GLN A 57 12.94 -12.98 22.28
C GLN A 57 12.15 -13.05 20.96
N VAL A 58 11.34 -14.11 20.78
CA VAL A 58 10.50 -14.28 19.58
C VAL A 58 9.45 -13.18 19.48
N LYS A 59 8.83 -12.79 20.60
CA LYS A 59 7.89 -11.65 20.63
C LYS A 59 8.53 -10.36 20.14
N VAL A 60 9.71 -10.02 20.69
CA VAL A 60 10.43 -8.80 20.32
C VAL A 60 10.78 -8.83 18.84
N GLN A 61 11.34 -9.94 18.35
CA GLN A 61 11.71 -10.08 16.95
C GLN A 61 10.50 -9.94 16.02
N TYR A 62 9.39 -10.61 16.36
CA TYR A 62 8.18 -10.54 15.55
C TYR A 62 7.59 -9.13 15.53
N ALA A 63 7.57 -8.42 16.66
CA ALA A 63 7.12 -7.03 16.71
C ALA A 63 7.97 -6.09 15.84
N GLU A 64 9.30 -6.29 15.82
CA GLU A 64 10.19 -5.53 14.95
C GLU A 64 9.93 -5.83 13.47
N ASP A 65 9.77 -7.10 13.11
CA ASP A 65 9.51 -7.51 11.73
C ASP A 65 8.17 -6.96 11.24
N LEU A 66 7.15 -6.97 12.10
CA LEU A 66 5.84 -6.40 11.81
C LEU A 66 5.94 -4.89 11.58
N LYS A 67 6.73 -4.17 12.38
CA LYS A 67 6.96 -2.73 12.20
C LYS A 67 7.68 -2.42 10.88
N LYS A 68 8.70 -3.23 10.52
CA LYS A 68 9.41 -3.08 9.23
C LYS A 68 8.46 -3.31 8.06
N LEU A 69 7.65 -4.36 8.13
CA LEU A 69 6.67 -4.66 7.10
C LEU A 69 5.67 -3.52 6.95
N ASN A 70 5.06 -3.07 8.06
CA ASN A 70 4.16 -1.89 8.07
C ASN A 70 4.78 -0.67 7.37
N GLY A 71 6.03 -0.34 7.71
CA GLY A 71 6.73 0.78 7.11
C GLY A 71 6.91 0.62 5.60
N ALA A 72 7.32 -0.57 5.14
CA ALA A 72 7.49 -0.85 3.72
C ALA A 72 6.15 -0.79 2.96
N LEU A 73 5.07 -1.27 3.56
CA LEU A 73 3.73 -1.23 2.96
C LEU A 73 3.19 0.20 2.85
N ALA A 74 3.31 0.99 3.92
CA ALA A 74 2.91 2.40 3.92
C ALA A 74 3.71 3.20 2.88
N GLN A 75 5.03 3.00 2.83
CA GLN A 75 5.89 3.66 1.84
C GLN A 75 5.53 3.26 0.41
N THR A 76 5.17 2.00 0.18
CA THR A 76 4.71 1.52 -1.13
C THR A 76 3.36 2.15 -1.49
N ALA A 77 2.41 2.22 -0.56
CA ALA A 77 1.10 2.85 -0.77
C ALA A 77 1.22 4.35 -1.06
N ASP A 78 2.09 5.08 -0.35
CA ASP A 78 2.36 6.49 -0.61
C ASP A 78 3.03 6.71 -1.97
N SER A 79 4.02 5.88 -2.32
CA SER A 79 4.68 5.93 -3.63
C SER A 79 3.68 5.68 -4.77
N ILE A 80 2.75 4.74 -4.56
CA ILE A 80 1.66 4.45 -5.48
C ILE A 80 0.72 5.65 -5.63
N LYS A 81 0.27 6.27 -4.53
CA LYS A 81 -0.63 7.44 -4.56
C LYS A 81 0.03 8.63 -5.27
N VAL A 82 1.29 8.92 -4.96
CA VAL A 82 2.05 9.99 -5.61
C VAL A 82 2.18 9.73 -7.12
N SER A 83 2.45 8.49 -7.51
CA SER A 83 2.53 8.12 -8.93
C SER A 83 1.17 8.26 -9.63
N GLY A 84 0.09 7.78 -9.02
CA GLY A 84 -1.27 7.87 -9.55
C GLY A 84 -1.76 9.32 -9.74
N VAL A 85 -1.54 10.19 -8.74
CA VAL A 85 -1.87 11.63 -8.84
C VAL A 85 -1.04 12.31 -9.92
N GLY A 86 0.24 11.92 -10.07
CA GLY A 86 1.09 12.41 -11.15
C GLY A 86 0.53 12.07 -12.54
N TYR A 87 -0.04 10.87 -12.72
CA TYR A 87 -0.68 10.47 -13.97
C TYR A 87 -1.98 11.24 -14.24
N ASP A 88 -2.87 11.41 -13.26
CA ASP A 88 -4.13 12.16 -13.41
C ASP A 88 -3.88 13.64 -13.76
N ALA A 89 -2.91 14.27 -13.10
CA ALA A 89 -2.52 15.65 -13.38
C ALA A 89 -1.92 15.79 -14.79
N SER A 90 -1.03 14.88 -15.18
CA SER A 90 -0.41 14.87 -16.51
C SER A 90 -1.43 14.64 -17.62
N ASP A 91 -2.42 13.78 -17.38
CA ASP A 91 -3.49 13.49 -18.34
C ASP A 91 -4.45 14.66 -18.52
N THR A 92 -4.87 15.29 -17.42
CA THR A 92 -5.69 16.52 -17.46
C THR A 92 -5.00 17.65 -18.22
N GLU A 93 -3.70 17.80 -18.01
CA GLU A 93 -2.89 18.82 -18.68
C GLU A 93 -2.66 18.49 -20.18
N ALA A 94 -2.49 17.21 -20.52
CA ALA A 94 -2.42 16.76 -21.91
C ALA A 94 -3.77 16.93 -22.64
N GLN A 95 -4.88 16.58 -22.00
CA GLN A 95 -6.23 16.71 -22.55
C GLN A 95 -6.58 18.18 -22.80
N SER A 96 -6.26 19.07 -21.85
CA SER A 96 -6.48 20.52 -22.00
C SER A 96 -5.61 21.13 -23.11
N ARG A 97 -4.34 20.70 -23.25
CA ARG A 97 -3.49 21.12 -24.38
C ARG A 97 -4.04 20.66 -25.73
N VAL A 98 -4.49 19.40 -25.83
CA VAL A 98 -5.09 18.86 -27.06
C VAL A 98 -6.39 19.59 -27.40
N ALA A 99 -7.28 19.80 -26.42
CA ALA A 99 -8.53 20.53 -26.59
C ALA A 99 -8.31 21.98 -27.07
N ASN A 100 -7.29 22.66 -26.53
CA ASN A 100 -6.93 24.01 -26.97
C ASN A 100 -6.28 24.04 -28.36
N SER A 101 -5.52 23.01 -28.74
CA SER A 101 -4.89 22.93 -30.06
C SER A 101 -5.88 22.55 -31.19
N GLY A 102 -6.93 21.78 -30.87
CA GLY A 102 -7.93 21.31 -31.84
C GLY A 102 -8.94 22.36 -32.32
N GLY A 103 -8.97 23.55 -31.70
CA GLY A 103 -9.95 24.60 -31.99
C GLY A 103 -9.57 25.64 -33.06
N SER A 104 -8.37 25.58 -33.67
CA SER A 104 -7.87 26.70 -34.49
C SER A 104 -7.47 26.39 -35.95
N PHE A 105 -7.79 25.21 -36.49
CA PHE A 105 -7.52 24.94 -37.91
C PHE A 105 -8.60 25.55 -38.83
N GLN A 106 -8.59 26.89 -38.92
CA GLN A 106 -9.30 27.61 -39.98
C GLN A 106 -8.46 27.51 -41.26
N LEU A 107 -8.85 26.64 -42.19
CA LEU A 107 -8.27 26.57 -43.53
C LEU A 107 -8.59 27.89 -44.28
N PRO A 108 -7.60 28.64 -44.77
CA PRO A 108 -7.83 29.71 -45.73
C PRO A 108 -8.27 29.10 -47.07
N LEU A 109 -9.31 29.69 -47.66
CA LEU A 109 -9.88 29.33 -48.96
C LEU A 109 -8.87 29.46 -50.11
#